data_AF-A0A552V9L9-F1
#
_entry.id   AF-A0A552V9L9-F1
#
_cell.length_a   1.000
_cell.length_b   1.000
_cell.length_c   1.000
_cell.angle_alpha   90.00
_cell.angle_beta   90.00
_cell.angle_gamma   90.00
#
_symmetry.space_group_name_H-M   'P 1'
#
loop_
_entity.id
_entity.type
_entity.pdbx_description
1 polymer ?
#
loop_
_entity_poly.entity_id
_entity_poly.type
_entity_poly.pdbx_seq_one_letter_code
_entity_poly.pdbx_strand_id
1 'polypeptide(L)'
;MKRISAVSIVVVVLSSCSANKTVYISNKTGNTITLMLDSSYVNTHPFAFTDSINGLRIEDKKVFDYGKGKWTLNDKSNLEEVLKHTKIIKDGSKTAIDMPHKTKVSHISFNVEELWINIK
;
A
#
# COMPACT_ATOMS: atom_id res chain seq x y z
N MET A 1 49.72 16.23 -37.48
CA MET A 1 49.12 16.66 -36.19
C MET A 1 47.72 16.05 -36.09
N LYS A 2 47.55 15.00 -35.26
CA LYS A 2 46.26 14.31 -35.08
C LYS A 2 45.44 15.04 -34.02
N ARG A 3 44.32 15.65 -34.41
CA ARG A 3 43.34 16.21 -33.47
C ARG A 3 42.48 15.08 -32.94
N ILE A 4 42.68 14.72 -31.68
CA ILE A 4 41.82 13.78 -30.96
C ILE A 4 40.65 14.61 -30.47
N SER A 5 39.51 14.50 -31.15
CA SER A 5 38.26 15.16 -30.76
C SER A 5 37.68 14.38 -29.59
N ALA A 6 37.77 14.94 -28.39
CA ALA A 6 37.19 14.34 -27.19
C ALA A 6 35.67 14.51 -27.24
N VAL A 7 34.95 13.41 -27.48
CA VAL A 7 33.50 13.33 -27.33
C VAL A 7 33.21 13.18 -25.83
N SER A 8 32.75 14.25 -25.20
CA SER A 8 32.25 14.21 -23.82
C SER A 8 30.91 13.47 -23.79
N ILE A 9 30.94 12.18 -23.43
CA ILE A 9 29.75 11.40 -23.10
C ILE A 9 29.23 11.92 -21.76
N VAL A 10 28.15 12.69 -21.79
CA VAL A 10 27.40 13.07 -20.60
C VAL A 10 26.64 11.84 -20.13
N VAL A 11 27.24 11.08 -19.21
CA VAL A 11 26.54 10.02 -18.48
C VAL A 11 25.61 10.71 -17.49
N VAL A 12 24.33 10.83 -17.86
CA VAL A 12 23.28 11.23 -16.92
C VAL A 12 23.14 10.09 -15.92
N VAL A 13 23.81 10.22 -14.78
CA VAL A 13 23.58 9.38 -13.62
C VAL A 13 22.19 9.73 -13.12
N LEU A 14 21.17 9.00 -13.61
CA LEU A 14 19.84 9.01 -13.04
C LEU A 14 20.00 8.58 -11.59
N SER A 15 20.03 9.58 -10.72
CA SER A 15 20.04 9.41 -9.28
C SER A 15 18.87 8.51 -8.97
N SER A 16 19.14 7.28 -8.53
CA SER A 16 18.13 6.38 -8.01
C SER A 16 17.67 6.95 -6.67
N CYS A 17 16.94 8.06 -6.69
CA CYS A 17 16.07 8.42 -5.60
C CYS A 17 15.04 7.30 -5.54
N SER A 18 15.28 6.32 -4.67
CA SER A 18 14.29 5.32 -4.35
C SER A 18 13.05 6.05 -3.89
N ALA A 19 11.95 5.86 -4.62
CA ALA A 19 10.65 6.34 -4.22
C ALA A 19 10.30 5.72 -2.85
N ASN A 20 9.50 6.44 -2.07
CA ASN A 20 8.98 5.89 -0.83
C ASN A 20 7.93 4.84 -1.17
N LYS A 21 8.03 3.68 -0.54
CA LYS A 21 7.00 2.63 -0.55
C LYS A 21 5.91 3.03 0.41
N THR A 22 4.74 3.38 -0.11
CA THR A 22 3.60 3.74 0.76
C THR A 22 2.39 2.86 0.52
N VAL A 23 1.59 2.64 1.56
CA VAL A 23 0.22 2.16 1.41
C VAL A 23 -0.72 3.31 1.72
N TYR A 24 -1.55 3.66 0.76
CA TYR A 24 -2.58 4.69 0.87
C TYR A 24 -3.95 4.03 1.01
N ILE A 25 -4.65 4.32 2.10
CA ILE A 25 -6.01 3.83 2.35
C ILE A 25 -6.96 5.03 2.37
N SER A 26 -7.95 5.02 1.48
CA SER A 26 -9.04 6.00 1.46
C SER A 26 -10.33 5.34 1.93
N ASN A 27 -10.94 5.95 2.94
CA ASN A 27 -12.28 5.62 3.41
C ASN A 27 -13.29 6.55 2.76
N LYS A 28 -14.21 6.01 1.96
CA LYS A 28 -15.30 6.75 1.31
C LYS A 28 -16.67 6.30 1.80
N THR A 29 -16.73 5.63 2.95
CA THR A 29 -17.99 5.14 3.55
C THR A 29 -18.77 6.25 4.27
N GLY A 30 -18.18 7.45 4.44
CA GLY A 30 -18.78 8.59 5.11
C GLY A 30 -18.82 8.49 6.65
N ASN A 31 -18.26 7.43 7.23
CA ASN A 31 -18.17 7.23 8.68
C ASN A 31 -16.76 6.74 9.04
N THR A 32 -16.31 7.00 10.26
CA THR A 32 -15.08 6.38 10.75
C THR A 32 -15.24 4.86 10.80
N ILE A 33 -14.22 4.14 10.34
CA ILE A 33 -14.19 2.68 10.35
C ILE A 33 -12.98 2.16 11.10
N THR A 34 -13.11 0.98 11.70
CA THR A 34 -12.00 0.19 12.23
C THR A 34 -11.85 -1.07 11.40
N LEU A 35 -10.64 -1.33 10.92
CA LEU A 35 -10.29 -2.59 10.26
C LEU A 35 -9.90 -3.63 11.31
N MET A 36 -10.42 -4.83 11.20
CA MET A 36 -10.13 -5.94 12.09
C MET A 36 -9.78 -7.18 11.27
N LEU A 37 -8.69 -7.86 11.61
CA LEU A 37 -8.37 -9.13 10.99
C LEU A 37 -9.09 -10.27 11.69
N ASP A 38 -9.52 -11.26 10.90
CA ASP A 38 -10.04 -12.50 11.43
C ASP A 38 -8.98 -13.20 12.29
N SER A 39 -9.36 -13.64 13.49
CA SER A 39 -8.42 -14.25 14.45
C SER A 39 -7.79 -15.56 13.97
N SER A 40 -8.40 -16.20 12.96
CA SER A 40 -7.88 -17.42 12.32
C SER A 40 -6.91 -17.14 11.17
N TYR A 41 -6.73 -15.87 10.77
CA TYR A 41 -5.82 -15.53 9.69
C TYR A 41 -4.36 -15.62 10.17
N VAL A 42 -3.64 -16.58 9.60
CA VAL A 42 -2.20 -16.71 9.78
C VAL A 42 -1.53 -16.29 8.48
N ASN A 43 -0.81 -15.16 8.52
CA ASN A 43 -0.11 -14.67 7.34
C ASN A 43 1.05 -15.61 6.99
N THR A 44 1.07 -16.05 5.74
CA THR A 44 2.10 -16.94 5.19
C THR A 44 3.34 -16.17 4.72
N HIS A 45 3.28 -14.85 4.59
CA HIS A 45 4.36 -14.02 4.07
C HIS A 45 4.84 -13.00 5.11
N PRO A 46 6.16 -12.70 5.15
CA PRO A 46 6.78 -11.87 6.19
C PRO A 46 6.46 -10.36 6.10
N PHE A 47 5.50 -9.93 5.29
CA PHE A 47 5.17 -8.51 5.15
C PHE A 47 4.26 -8.02 6.28
N ALA A 48 4.63 -6.91 6.92
CA ALA A 48 3.99 -6.33 8.11
C ALA A 48 2.61 -5.66 7.87
N PHE A 49 1.86 -6.08 6.85
CA PHE A 49 0.51 -5.56 6.59
C PHE A 49 -0.48 -5.97 7.67
N THR A 50 -0.37 -7.20 8.19
CA THR A 50 -1.23 -7.73 9.26
C THR A 50 -1.25 -6.79 10.46
N ASP A 51 -0.07 -6.46 10.98
CA ASP A 51 0.08 -5.61 12.17
C ASP A 51 -0.38 -4.17 11.89
N SER A 52 -0.20 -3.69 10.67
CA SER A 52 -0.57 -2.33 10.28
C SER A 52 -2.08 -2.14 10.10
N ILE A 53 -2.80 -3.22 9.72
CA ILE A 53 -4.23 -3.20 9.44
C ILE A 53 -5.07 -3.55 10.67
N ASN A 54 -4.61 -4.47 11.52
CA ASN A 54 -5.44 -4.93 12.63
C ASN A 54 -5.68 -3.83 13.68
N GLY A 55 -6.94 -3.52 13.95
CA GLY A 55 -7.34 -2.45 14.87
C GLY A 55 -7.18 -1.05 14.29
N LEU A 56 -6.87 -0.92 13.00
CA LEU A 56 -6.65 0.37 12.36
C LEU A 56 -7.95 1.16 12.24
N ARG A 57 -8.04 2.28 12.96
CA ARG A 57 -9.14 3.24 12.85
C ARG A 57 -8.82 4.31 11.79
N ILE A 58 -9.76 4.53 10.87
CA ILE A 58 -9.62 5.45 9.73
C ILE A 58 -10.88 6.30 9.58
N GLU A 59 -10.73 7.62 9.69
CA GLU A 59 -11.79 8.58 9.39
C GLU A 59 -11.88 8.81 7.88
N ASP A 60 -10.97 9.58 7.29
CA ASP A 60 -10.96 9.86 5.84
C ASP A 60 -9.86 9.09 5.08
N LYS A 61 -8.64 9.14 5.61
CA LYS A 61 -7.46 8.57 4.95
C LYS A 61 -6.41 8.11 5.95
N LYS A 62 -5.62 7.12 5.55
CA LYS A 62 -4.42 6.67 6.25
C LYS A 62 -3.30 6.42 5.26
N VAL A 63 -2.09 6.83 5.61
CA VAL A 63 -0.87 6.55 4.84
C VAL A 63 0.11 5.81 5.74
N PHE A 64 0.66 4.71 5.25
CA PHE A 64 1.74 3.97 5.88
C PHE A 64 3.01 4.12 5.04
N ASP A 65 4.11 4.51 5.67
CA ASP A 65 5.43 4.58 5.04
C ASP A 65 6.22 3.31 5.39
N TYR A 66 6.56 2.53 4.36
CA TYR A 66 7.37 1.30 4.46
C TYR A 66 8.83 1.55 4.04
N GLY A 67 9.27 2.81 4.01
CA GLY A 67 10.61 3.22 3.69
C GLY A 67 10.87 3.26 2.19
N LYS A 68 12.10 2.96 1.80
CA LYS A 68 12.56 3.11 0.42
C LYS A 68 12.38 1.83 -0.41
N GLY A 69 12.02 1.98 -1.69
CA GLY A 69 12.06 0.91 -2.68
C GLY A 69 10.82 0.86 -3.57
N LYS A 70 10.60 -0.28 -4.23
CA LYS A 70 9.44 -0.50 -5.11
C LYS A 70 8.46 -1.55 -4.61
N TRP A 71 7.18 -1.34 -4.84
CA TRP A 71 6.20 -2.40 -4.61
C TRP A 71 6.30 -3.46 -5.70
N THR A 72 6.18 -4.72 -5.30
CA THR A 72 6.11 -5.85 -6.24
C THR A 72 4.67 -6.28 -6.42
N LEU A 73 4.40 -7.05 -7.49
CA LEU A 73 3.10 -7.70 -7.66
C LEU A 73 2.81 -8.68 -6.51
N ASN A 74 3.84 -9.28 -5.90
CA ASN A 74 3.67 -10.14 -4.74
C ASN A 74 3.19 -9.35 -3.51
N ASP A 75 3.75 -8.16 -3.28
CA ASP A 75 3.32 -7.28 -2.18
C ASP A 75 1.86 -6.86 -2.33
N LYS A 76 1.46 -6.52 -3.57
CA LYS A 76 0.06 -6.26 -3.92
C LYS A 76 -0.83 -7.46 -3.59
N SER A 77 -0.47 -8.66 -4.05
CA SER A 77 -1.24 -9.89 -3.80
C SER A 77 -1.34 -10.22 -2.31
N ASN A 78 -0.26 -10.02 -1.56
CA ASN A 78 -0.25 -10.22 -0.11
C ASN A 78 -1.21 -9.25 0.59
N LEU A 79 -1.19 -7.97 0.21
CA LEU A 79 -2.12 -6.99 0.75
C LEU A 79 -3.57 -7.34 0.38
N GLU A 80 -3.84 -7.76 -0.85
CA GLU A 80 -5.16 -8.24 -1.27
C GLU A 80 -5.62 -9.44 -0.45
N GLU A 81 -4.73 -10.38 -0.14
CA GLU A 81 -5.06 -11.53 0.71
C GLU A 81 -5.40 -11.09 2.13
N VAL A 82 -4.59 -10.22 2.75
CA VAL A 82 -4.87 -9.67 4.08
C VAL A 82 -6.25 -9.00 4.12
N LEU A 83 -6.60 -8.25 3.08
CA LEU A 83 -7.90 -7.57 2.98
C LEU A 83 -9.09 -8.53 2.85
N LYS A 84 -8.93 -9.73 2.30
CA LYS A 84 -10.01 -10.74 2.24
C LYS A 84 -10.38 -11.26 3.62
N HIS A 85 -9.41 -11.29 4.54
CA HIS A 85 -9.61 -11.71 5.94
C HIS A 85 -9.79 -10.51 6.88
N THR A 86 -10.04 -9.32 6.30
CA THR A 86 -10.31 -8.10 7.06
C THR A 86 -11.81 -7.83 7.11
N LYS A 87 -12.30 -7.46 8.28
CA LYS A 87 -13.65 -6.97 8.52
C LYS A 87 -13.63 -5.50 8.91
N ILE A 88 -14.76 -4.84 8.68
CA ILE A 88 -14.99 -3.44 9.00
C ILE A 88 -15.95 -3.35 10.18
N ILE A 89 -15.60 -2.52 11.17
CA ILE A 89 -16.53 -2.06 12.20
C ILE A 89 -16.75 -0.56 11.98
N LYS A 90 -17.99 -0.15 11.74
CA LYS A 90 -18.35 1.27 11.66
C LYS A 90 -18.40 1.87 13.05
N ASP A 91 -18.05 3.14 13.18
CA ASP A 91 -18.12 3.83 14.47
C ASP A 91 -19.54 3.78 15.05
N GLY A 92 -19.64 3.52 16.35
CA GLY A 92 -20.92 3.28 17.04
C GLY A 92 -21.58 1.92 16.75
N SER A 93 -21.03 1.09 15.87
CA SER A 93 -21.50 -0.28 15.64
C SER A 93 -20.76 -1.29 16.53
N LYS A 94 -21.47 -2.32 16.97
CA LYS A 94 -20.89 -3.52 17.60
C LYS A 94 -20.71 -4.68 16.62
N THR A 95 -21.27 -4.57 15.41
CA THR A 95 -21.21 -5.61 14.40
C THR A 95 -20.08 -5.34 13.42
N ALA A 96 -19.26 -6.37 13.20
CA ALA A 96 -18.30 -6.41 12.12
C ALA A 96 -19.02 -6.85 10.83
N ILE A 97 -18.69 -6.20 9.72
CA ILE A 97 -19.15 -6.56 8.38
C ILE A 97 -17.96 -6.93 7.51
N ASP A 98 -18.18 -7.79 6.53
CA ASP A 98 -17.12 -8.17 5.59
C ASP A 98 -16.63 -6.97 4.77
N MET A 99 -15.36 -7.01 4.38
CA MET A 99 -14.80 -6.01 3.49
C MET A 99 -15.62 -5.94 2.19
N PRO A 100 -15.98 -4.75 1.68
CA PRO A 100 -16.73 -4.66 0.44
C PRO A 100 -15.97 -5.34 -0.70
N HIS A 101 -16.64 -6.23 -1.44
CA HIS A 101 -16.03 -6.98 -2.56
C HIS A 101 -15.44 -6.08 -3.68
N LYS A 102 -15.85 -4.80 -3.72
CA LYS A 102 -15.30 -3.79 -4.63
C LYS A 102 -13.97 -3.18 -4.16
N THR A 103 -13.53 -3.48 -2.94
CA THR A 103 -12.24 -3.02 -2.40
C THR A 103 -11.13 -3.77 -3.12
N LYS A 104 -10.37 -3.04 -3.95
CA LYS A 104 -9.22 -3.57 -4.69
C LYS A 104 -7.96 -2.80 -4.31
N VAL A 105 -6.82 -3.47 -4.39
CA VAL A 105 -5.52 -2.82 -4.28
C VAL A 105 -5.09 -2.38 -5.68
N SER A 106 -4.81 -1.09 -5.85
CA SER A 106 -4.18 -0.58 -7.07
C SER A 106 -2.69 -0.37 -6.82
N HIS A 107 -1.85 -0.82 -7.74
CA HIS A 107 -0.41 -0.61 -7.67
C HIS A 107 -0.04 0.54 -8.62
N ILE A 108 0.50 1.62 -8.06
CA ILE A 108 0.93 2.80 -8.79
C ILE A 108 2.45 2.86 -8.72
N SER A 109 3.10 2.81 -9.88
CA SER A 109 4.57 2.74 -10.01
C SER A 109 5.15 3.83 -10.93
N PHE A 110 4.44 4.93 -11.13
CA PHE A 110 4.87 6.05 -11.97
C PHE A 110 5.30 7.25 -11.12
N ASN A 111 6.61 7.52 -11.03
CA ASN A 111 7.26 8.53 -10.18
C ASN A 111 7.09 8.39 -8.65
N VAL A 112 6.21 7.49 -8.20
CA VAL A 112 5.98 7.10 -6.81
C VAL A 112 5.75 5.59 -6.74
N GLU A 113 5.89 4.99 -5.57
CA GLU A 113 5.72 3.54 -5.35
C GLU A 113 4.63 3.35 -4.29
N GLU A 114 3.37 3.23 -4.72
CA GLU A 114 2.22 3.22 -3.82
C GLU A 114 1.26 2.05 -4.08
N LEU A 115 0.73 1.47 -2.98
CA LEU A 115 -0.43 0.58 -3.02
C LEU A 115 -1.65 1.33 -2.50
N TRP A 116 -2.71 1.39 -3.29
CA TRP A 116 -3.91 2.15 -3.00
C TRP A 116 -5.10 1.24 -2.69
N ILE A 117 -5.70 1.46 -1.53
CA ILE A 117 -6.92 0.79 -1.08
C ILE A 117 -8.05 1.82 -1.04
N ASN A 118 -9.14 1.56 -1.76
CA ASN A 118 -10.32 2.41 -1.77
C ASN A 118 -11.51 1.64 -1.18
N ILE A 119 -11.93 2.04 0.04
CA ILE A 119 -13.05 1.45 0.76
C ILE A 119 -14.29 2.31 0.48
N LYS A 120 -15.37 1.70 0.01
CA LYS A 120 -16.59 2.39 -0.44
C LYS A 120 -17.83 1.62 -0.03
#